data_AF-A0A453AJ19-F1
#
_entry.id   AF-A0A453AJ19-F1
#
_cell.length_a   1.000
_cell.length_b   1.000
_cell.length_c   1.000
_cell.angle_alpha   90.00
_cell.angle_beta   90.00
_cell.angle_gamma   90.00
#
_symmetry.space_group_name_H-M   'P 1'
#
loop_
_entity.id
_entity.type
_entity.pdbx_description
1 polymer ?
#
loop_
_entity_poly.entity_id
_entity_poly.type
_entity_poly.pdbx_seq_one_letter_code
_entity_poly.pdbx_strand_id
1 'polypeptide(L)'
;LGSDDDAYYQEQLLEYAQEDEARLVPVKAYFPCTSINLKSLQSQNSFNVIPPTSRATNYVVLRYYDVKGDPEGFKTGVIDESHCHYMVVFQYGSIVLFNVSDHEADGYLKIVERHASGLLPEMRKDGKLILNIRKEYLSDLIQYTS
;
A
#
# COMPACT_ATOMS: atom_id res chain seq x y z
N LEU A 1 -9.01 17.22 44.02
CA LEU A 1 -7.95 17.98 43.32
C LEU A 1 -7.05 17.00 42.56
N GLY A 2 -7.61 16.15 41.69
CA GLY A 2 -6.88 15.07 41.04
C GLY A 2 -7.70 14.44 39.92
N SER A 3 -8.32 15.27 39.08
CA SER A 3 -9.10 14.81 37.93
C SER A 3 -8.59 15.40 36.62
N ASP A 4 -8.16 16.66 36.66
CA ASP A 4 -7.82 17.42 35.45
C ASP A 4 -6.40 17.11 34.96
N ASP A 5 -5.45 16.88 35.88
CA ASP A 5 -4.08 16.51 35.53
C ASP A 5 -4.01 15.10 34.93
N ASP A 6 -4.71 14.12 35.53
CA ASP A 6 -4.73 12.74 35.04
C ASP A 6 -5.39 12.63 33.65
N ALA A 7 -6.46 13.39 33.40
CA ALA A 7 -7.11 13.45 32.09
C ALA A 7 -6.19 14.04 31.01
N TYR A 8 -5.41 15.07 31.35
CA TYR A 8 -4.44 15.68 30.43
C TYR A 8 -3.32 14.72 30.04
N TYR A 9 -2.75 13.98 31.00
CA TYR A 9 -1.74 12.95 30.70
C TYR A 9 -2.33 11.80 29.89
N GLN A 10 -3.58 11.42 30.15
CA GLN A 10 -4.27 10.37 29.39
C GLN A 10 -4.50 10.78 27.93
N GLU A 11 -4.97 12.01 27.68
CA GLU A 11 -5.13 12.57 26.33
C GLU A 11 -3.79 12.65 25.61
N GLN A 12 -2.74 13.13 26.28
CA GLN A 12 -1.40 13.22 25.71
C GLN A 12 -0.84 11.83 25.35
N LEU A 13 -1.03 10.81 26.20
CA LEU A 13 -0.64 9.43 25.90
C LEU A 13 -1.45 8.82 24.75
N LEU A 14 -2.74 9.15 24.63
CA LEU A 14 -3.58 8.74 23.51
C LEU A 14 -3.15 9.41 22.21
N GLU A 15 -2.79 10.69 22.25
CA GLU A 15 -2.26 11.43 21.10
C GLU A 15 -0.91 10.85 20.65
N TYR A 16 -0.01 10.53 21.58
CA TYR A 16 1.24 9.83 21.27
C TYR A 16 1.00 8.44 20.69
N ALA A 17 0.05 7.67 21.22
CA ALA A 17 -0.29 6.34 20.69
C ALA A 17 -0.93 6.43 19.30
N GLN A 18 -1.79 7.44 19.06
CA GLN A 18 -2.38 7.69 17.74
C GLN A 18 -1.34 8.17 16.72
N GLU A 19 -0.39 9.02 17.11
CA GLU A 19 0.74 9.39 16.26
C GLU A 19 1.60 8.19 15.89
N ASP A 20 1.84 7.28 16.84
CA ASP A 20 2.64 6.09 16.59
C ASP A 20 1.89 5.12 15.66
N GLU A 21 0.58 4.93 15.85
CA GLU A 21 -0.28 4.18 14.91
C GLU A 21 -0.36 4.84 13.52
N ALA A 22 -0.36 6.18 13.44
CA ALA A 22 -0.34 6.91 12.17
C ALA A 22 0.94 6.66 11.37
N ARG A 23 2.05 6.31 12.04
CA ARG A 23 3.34 5.92 11.43
C ARG A 23 3.42 4.44 11.08
N LEU A 24 2.38 3.65 11.34
CA LEU A 24 2.37 2.23 11.00
C LEU A 24 1.84 2.04 9.58
N VAL A 25 2.72 1.56 8.70
CA VAL A 25 2.35 1.14 7.35
C VAL A 25 2.14 -0.37 7.34
N PRO A 26 0.90 -0.86 7.12
CA PRO A 26 0.67 -2.29 6.92
C PRO A 26 1.25 -2.74 5.58
N VAL A 27 1.99 -3.85 5.63
CA VAL A 27 2.59 -4.50 4.46
C VAL A 27 2.11 -5.95 4.39
N LYS A 28 1.66 -6.36 3.21
CA LYS A 28 1.12 -7.70 2.97
C LYS A 28 1.67 -8.27 1.68
N ALA A 29 2.18 -9.48 1.75
CA ALA A 29 2.71 -10.19 0.60
C ALA A 29 1.79 -11.35 0.21
N TYR A 30 1.55 -11.49 -1.09
CA TYR A 30 0.69 -12.50 -1.69
C TYR A 30 1.43 -13.19 -2.83
N PHE A 31 1.17 -14.49 -3.00
CA PHE A 31 1.65 -15.27 -4.13
C PHE A 31 0.49 -16.06 -4.74
N PRO A 32 -0.36 -15.43 -5.57
CA PRO A 32 -1.53 -16.06 -6.17
C PRO A 32 -1.24 -16.91 -7.42
N CYS A 33 -0.11 -16.67 -8.09
CA CYS A 33 0.18 -17.28 -9.40
C CYS A 33 1.68 -17.44 -9.63
N THR A 34 2.05 -18.06 -10.75
CA THR A 34 3.46 -18.31 -11.12
C THR A 34 4.01 -17.32 -12.13
N SER A 35 3.16 -16.52 -12.78
CA SER A 35 3.56 -15.52 -13.76
C SER A 35 2.50 -14.44 -13.94
N ILE A 36 2.94 -13.20 -14.19
CA ILE A 36 2.09 -12.05 -14.46
C ILE A 36 2.59 -11.32 -15.71
N ASN A 37 1.68 -11.03 -16.64
CA ASN A 37 1.97 -10.19 -17.80
C ASN A 37 2.01 -8.69 -17.40
N LEU A 38 3.20 -8.23 -17.00
CA LEU A 38 3.40 -6.84 -16.56
C LEU A 38 3.07 -5.81 -17.65
N LYS A 39 3.32 -6.12 -18.93
CA LYS A 39 3.04 -5.19 -20.03
C LYS A 39 1.55 -4.90 -20.15
N SER A 40 0.72 -5.94 -20.12
CA SER A 40 -0.74 -5.75 -20.18
C SER A 40 -1.29 -5.11 -18.91
N LEU A 41 -0.72 -5.45 -17.74
CA LEU A 41 -1.07 -4.82 -16.46
C LEU A 41 -0.78 -3.30 -16.48
N GLN A 42 0.43 -2.90 -16.90
CA GLN A 42 0.81 -1.49 -17.05
C GLN A 42 -0.10 -0.76 -18.03
N SER A 43 -0.35 -1.35 -19.20
CA SER A 43 -1.16 -0.71 -20.24
C SER A 43 -2.59 -0.44 -19.78
N GLN A 44 -3.19 -1.32 -18.97
CA GLN A 44 -4.55 -1.13 -18.44
C GLN A 44 -4.62 -0.21 -17.21
N ASN A 45 -3.49 0.00 -16.53
CA ASN A 45 -3.40 0.81 -15.32
C ASN A 45 -2.47 2.02 -15.49
N SER A 46 -2.30 2.52 -16.72
CA SER A 46 -1.24 3.48 -17.06
C SER A 46 -1.24 4.76 -16.22
N PHE A 47 -2.42 5.23 -15.79
CA PHE A 47 -2.55 6.39 -14.90
C PHE A 47 -2.02 6.13 -13.48
N ASN A 48 -2.06 4.89 -13.03
CA ASN A 48 -1.66 4.49 -11.68
C ASN A 48 -0.20 3.99 -11.64
N VAL A 49 0.49 3.88 -12.79
CA VAL A 49 1.87 3.41 -12.84
C VAL A 49 2.81 4.48 -12.30
N ILE A 50 3.61 4.13 -11.29
CA ILE A 50 4.77 4.92 -10.90
C ILE A 50 5.91 4.56 -11.87
N PRO A 51 6.49 5.54 -12.59
CA PRO A 51 7.63 5.28 -13.47
C PRO A 51 8.80 4.66 -12.69
N PRO A 52 9.43 3.59 -13.20
CA PRO A 52 10.57 3.00 -12.53
C PRO A 52 11.75 3.97 -12.54
N THR A 53 12.44 4.08 -11.40
CA THR A 53 13.69 4.82 -11.25
C THR A 53 14.90 4.00 -11.72
N SER A 54 14.73 2.68 -11.86
CA SER A 54 15.73 1.73 -12.33
C SER A 54 15.40 1.16 -13.71
N ARG A 55 16.35 0.46 -14.33
CA ARG A 55 16.13 -0.29 -15.59
C ARG A 55 15.48 -1.66 -15.37
N ALA A 56 15.08 -1.98 -14.14
CA ALA A 56 14.45 -3.26 -13.84
C ALA A 56 13.10 -3.37 -14.57
N THR A 57 12.83 -4.53 -15.15
CA THR A 57 11.61 -4.78 -15.93
C THR A 57 10.79 -5.95 -15.37
N ASN A 58 11.21 -6.50 -14.24
CA ASN A 58 10.61 -7.67 -13.61
C ASN A 58 9.57 -7.30 -12.54
N TYR A 59 9.25 -6.01 -12.37
CA TYR A 59 8.17 -5.57 -11.50
C TYR A 59 7.48 -4.29 -12.03
N VAL A 60 6.35 -3.96 -11.42
CA VAL A 60 5.59 -2.71 -11.63
C VAL A 60 5.13 -2.19 -10.28
N VAL A 61 5.18 -0.87 -10.11
CA VAL A 61 4.58 -0.21 -8.95
C VAL A 61 3.34 0.54 -9.40
N LEU A 62 2.23 0.29 -8.71
CA LEU A 62 0.95 0.96 -8.91
C LEU A 62 0.59 1.76 -7.66
N ARG A 63 0.14 3.01 -7.85
CA ARG A 63 -0.35 3.91 -6.81
C ARG A 63 -1.84 4.14 -7.00
N TYR A 64 -2.61 3.90 -5.96
CA TYR A 64 -4.04 4.18 -5.89
C TYR A 64 -4.30 5.16 -4.75
N TYR A 65 -5.36 5.95 -4.88
CA TYR A 65 -5.76 6.90 -3.85
C TYR A 65 -6.98 6.39 -3.09
N ASP A 66 -6.95 6.42 -1.76
CA ASP A 66 -8.14 6.18 -0.95
C ASP A 66 -9.00 7.43 -0.89
N VAL A 67 -9.93 7.53 -1.85
CA VAL A 67 -10.92 8.61 -1.93
C VAL A 67 -11.81 8.69 -0.68
N LYS A 68 -11.92 7.61 0.11
CA LYS A 68 -12.70 7.61 1.35
C LYS A 68 -11.93 8.21 2.53
N GLY A 69 -10.59 8.09 2.52
CA GLY A 69 -9.70 8.62 3.54
C GLY A 69 -9.54 10.14 3.47
N ASP A 70 -9.55 10.71 2.26
CA ASP A 70 -9.48 12.15 2.04
C ASP A 70 -10.31 12.62 0.83
N PRO A 71 -11.63 12.81 1.02
CA PRO A 71 -12.53 13.27 -0.03
C PRO A 71 -12.32 14.75 -0.41
N GLU A 72 -11.60 15.54 0.38
CA GLU A 72 -11.36 16.97 0.14
C GLU A 72 -10.04 17.21 -0.62
N GLY A 73 -8.97 16.45 -0.36
CA GLY A 73 -7.73 16.50 -1.15
C GLY A 73 -7.93 16.07 -2.60
N PHE A 74 -8.82 15.10 -2.84
CA PHE A 74 -9.23 14.74 -4.21
C PHE A 74 -9.89 15.92 -4.96
N LYS A 75 -10.60 16.82 -4.25
CA LYS A 75 -11.27 17.99 -4.84
C LYS A 75 -10.31 19.17 -5.04
N THR A 76 -9.31 19.32 -4.17
CA THR A 76 -8.33 20.41 -4.25
C THR A 76 -7.14 20.10 -5.16
N GLY A 77 -6.98 18.84 -5.58
CA GLY A 77 -5.87 18.40 -6.43
C GLY A 77 -4.53 18.30 -5.67
N VAL A 78 -4.57 18.46 -4.34
CA VAL A 78 -3.44 18.19 -3.45
C VAL A 78 -3.54 16.72 -3.07
N ILE A 79 -2.63 15.91 -3.58
CA ILE A 79 -2.57 14.49 -3.27
C ILE A 79 -1.88 14.35 -1.91
N ASP A 80 -2.60 13.93 -0.89
CA ASP A 80 -1.99 13.47 0.34
C ASP A 80 -1.42 12.05 0.14
N GLU A 81 -0.09 11.96 0.12
CA GLU A 81 0.66 10.69 0.00
C GLU A 81 0.30 9.71 1.14
N SER A 82 -0.17 10.20 2.29
CA SER A 82 -0.55 9.38 3.45
C SER A 82 -1.79 8.51 3.20
N HIS A 83 -2.63 8.92 2.25
CA HIS A 83 -3.84 8.23 1.81
C HIS A 83 -3.63 7.41 0.52
N CYS A 84 -2.38 7.22 0.11
CA CYS A 84 -2.06 6.40 -1.05
C CYS A 84 -1.85 4.93 -0.66
N HIS A 85 -2.34 4.06 -1.52
CA HIS A 85 -2.16 2.61 -1.46
C HIS A 85 -1.20 2.22 -2.56
N TYR A 86 -0.19 1.42 -2.21
CA TYR A 86 0.83 1.01 -3.17
C TYR A 86 0.79 -0.49 -3.38
N MET A 87 0.97 -0.90 -4.63
CA MET A 87 1.05 -2.30 -5.02
C MET A 87 2.28 -2.52 -5.89
N VAL A 88 3.19 -3.36 -5.41
CA VAL A 88 4.36 -3.83 -6.16
C VAL A 88 4.05 -5.22 -6.71
N VAL A 89 4.07 -5.36 -8.03
CA VAL A 89 3.72 -6.60 -8.73
C VAL A 89 4.94 -7.13 -9.44
N PHE A 90 5.41 -8.31 -9.04
CA PHE A 90 6.55 -8.98 -9.65
C PHE A 90 6.09 -9.91 -10.78
N GLN A 91 6.86 -9.97 -11.86
CA GLN A 91 6.61 -10.83 -13.01
C GLN A 91 6.43 -12.30 -12.61
N TYR A 92 7.10 -12.73 -11.53
CA TYR A 92 7.10 -14.10 -11.04
C TYR A 92 5.88 -14.48 -10.20
N GLY A 93 4.90 -13.58 -10.04
CA GLY A 93 3.63 -13.86 -9.38
C GLY A 93 3.49 -13.31 -7.96
N SER A 94 4.57 -12.79 -7.36
CA SER A 94 4.51 -12.13 -6.05
C SER A 94 3.89 -10.73 -6.14
N ILE A 95 3.08 -10.38 -5.15
CA ILE A 95 2.43 -9.08 -5.03
C ILE A 95 2.63 -8.57 -3.61
N VAL A 96 3.07 -7.32 -3.45
CA VAL A 96 3.23 -6.67 -2.15
C VAL A 96 2.34 -5.44 -2.10
N LEU A 97 1.46 -5.38 -1.09
CA LEU A 97 0.57 -4.28 -0.82
C LEU A 97 1.10 -3.47 0.37
N PHE A 98 1.11 -2.14 0.24
CA PHE A 98 1.47 -1.21 1.30
C PHE A 98 0.31 -0.25 1.58
N ASN A 99 0.08 0.02 2.87
CA ASN A 99 -0.98 0.90 3.35
C ASN A 99 -2.40 0.44 2.98
N VAL A 100 -2.58 -0.85 2.67
CA VAL A 100 -3.88 -1.44 2.33
C VAL A 100 -4.46 -2.15 3.55
N SER A 101 -5.74 -1.95 3.84
CA SER A 101 -6.45 -2.66 4.92
C SER A 101 -6.83 -4.10 4.52
N ASP A 102 -7.18 -4.96 5.49
CA ASP A 102 -7.41 -6.40 5.21
C ASP A 102 -8.65 -6.63 4.33
N HIS A 103 -9.66 -5.77 4.46
CA HIS A 103 -10.92 -5.87 3.70
C HIS A 103 -10.80 -5.34 2.26
N GLU A 104 -9.77 -4.53 1.97
CA GLU A 104 -9.56 -3.95 0.63
C GLU A 104 -8.63 -4.79 -0.25
N ALA A 105 -7.78 -5.63 0.36
CA ALA A 105 -6.74 -6.37 -0.33
C ALA A 105 -7.27 -7.21 -1.52
N ASP A 106 -8.40 -7.87 -1.34
CA ASP A 106 -9.02 -8.70 -2.39
C ASP A 106 -9.41 -7.87 -3.63
N GLY A 107 -9.74 -6.59 -3.46
CA GLY A 107 -10.01 -5.67 -4.56
C GLY A 107 -8.78 -5.40 -5.41
N TYR A 108 -7.63 -5.19 -4.76
CA TYR A 108 -6.34 -4.98 -5.44
C TYR A 108 -5.84 -6.24 -6.15
N LEU A 109 -5.99 -7.41 -5.51
CA LEU A 109 -5.55 -8.69 -6.10
C LEU A 109 -6.32 -9.01 -7.40
N LYS A 110 -7.61 -8.67 -7.47
CA LYS A 110 -8.44 -8.83 -8.69
C LYS A 110 -7.96 -7.99 -9.88
N ILE A 111 -7.25 -6.90 -9.64
CA ILE A 111 -6.63 -6.10 -10.71
C ILE A 111 -5.59 -6.95 -11.43
N VAL A 112 -4.79 -7.69 -10.67
CA VAL A 112 -3.67 -8.50 -11.17
C VAL A 112 -4.14 -9.84 -11.74
N GLU A 113 -5.20 -10.42 -11.20
CA GLU A 113 -5.72 -11.75 -11.58
C GLU A 113 -5.97 -11.91 -13.10
N ARG A 114 -6.49 -10.87 -13.77
CA ARG A 114 -6.72 -10.90 -15.24
C ARG A 114 -5.44 -10.98 -16.08
N HIS A 115 -4.30 -10.64 -15.48
CA HIS A 115 -2.98 -10.68 -16.12
C HIS A 115 -2.14 -11.86 -15.66
N ALA A 116 -2.66 -12.64 -14.71
CA ALA A 116 -1.98 -13.77 -14.11
C ALA A 116 -2.08 -15.02 -15.00
N SER A 117 -1.10 -15.91 -14.85
CA SER A 117 -1.10 -17.24 -15.45
C SER A 117 -0.54 -18.24 -14.45
N GLY A 118 -1.05 -19.48 -14.51
CA GLY A 118 -0.72 -20.50 -13.52
C GLY A 118 -1.14 -20.08 -12.10
N LEU A 119 -2.42 -19.72 -11.94
CA LEU A 119 -3.03 -19.48 -10.62
C LEU A 119 -2.82 -20.72 -9.74
N LEU A 120 -2.46 -20.48 -8.49
CA LEU A 120 -2.26 -21.55 -7.52
C LEU A 120 -3.62 -22.01 -6.96
N PRO A 121 -3.77 -23.32 -6.65
CA PRO A 121 -4.99 -23.82 -6.00
C PRO A 121 -5.29 -23.11 -4.67
N GLU A 122 -4.23 -22.74 -3.95
CA GLU A 122 -4.30 -21.92 -2.74
C GLU A 122 -3.29 -20.78 -2.84
N MET A 123 -3.77 -19.54 -2.70
CA MET A 123 -2.91 -18.36 -2.65
C MET A 123 -2.15 -18.35 -1.33
N ARG A 124 -0.82 -18.25 -1.41
CA ARG A 124 0.01 -18.06 -0.21
C ARG A 124 -0.03 -16.60 0.23
N LYS A 125 -0.15 -16.38 1.54
CA LYS A 125 -0.09 -15.07 2.20
C LYS A 125 1.14 -15.08 3.10
N ASP A 126 2.18 -14.36 2.70
CA ASP A 126 3.46 -14.34 3.41
C ASP A 126 3.42 -13.30 4.54
N GLY A 127 2.57 -13.55 5.54
CA GLY A 127 2.48 -12.76 6.77
C GLY A 127 1.99 -11.31 6.63
N LYS A 128 1.71 -10.68 7.76
CA LYS A 128 1.42 -9.25 7.87
C LYS A 128 2.62 -8.60 8.57
N LEU A 129 3.28 -7.69 7.87
CA LEU A 129 4.38 -6.90 8.42
C LEU A 129 3.89 -5.47 8.66
N ILE A 130 4.51 -4.79 9.61
CA ILE A 130 4.27 -3.38 9.89
C ILE A 130 5.61 -2.66 9.76
N LEU A 131 5.65 -1.61 8.94
CA LEU A 131 6.80 -0.71 8.88
C LEU A 131 6.50 0.51 9.75
N ASN A 132 7.45 0.87 10.62
CA ASN A 132 7.40 2.11 11.38
C ASN A 132 8.10 3.21 10.58
N ILE A 133 7.36 3.78 9.63
CA ILE A 133 7.81 4.87 8.74
C ILE A 133 6.65 5.83 8.54
N ARG A 134 6.93 7.12 8.36
CA ARG A 134 5.84 8.03 8.00
C ARG A 134 5.30 7.72 6.61
N LYS A 135 3.98 7.74 6.46
CA LYS A 135 3.30 7.32 5.23
C LYS A 135 3.66 8.22 4.04
N GLU A 136 3.97 9.50 4.30
CA GLU A 136 4.41 10.45 3.27
C GLU A 136 5.76 10.09 2.62
N TYR A 137 6.57 9.21 3.22
CA TYR A 137 7.84 8.74 2.65
C TYR A 137 7.74 7.37 1.98
N LEU A 138 6.53 6.79 1.92
CA LEU A 138 6.33 5.44 1.42
C LEU A 138 6.61 5.33 -0.07
N SER A 139 6.25 6.33 -0.87
CA SER A 139 6.54 6.38 -2.30
C SER A 139 8.04 6.37 -2.57
N ASP A 140 8.79 7.22 -1.87
CA ASP A 140 10.25 7.32 -1.97
C ASP A 140 10.92 6.00 -1.60
N LEU A 141 10.49 5.38 -0.49
CA LEU A 141 11.03 4.09 -0.06
C LEU A 141 10.81 3.01 -1.12
N ILE A 142 9.58 2.87 -1.61
CA ILE A 142 9.24 1.86 -2.62
C ILE A 142 10.07 2.09 -3.89
N GLN A 143 10.22 3.33 -4.35
CA GLN A 143 11.03 3.65 -5.53
C GLN A 143 12.54 3.39 -5.33
N TYR A 144 13.06 3.51 -4.12
CA TYR A 144 14.50 3.31 -3.85
C TYR A 144 14.87 1.82 -3.67
N THR A 145 13.92 1.01 -3.19
CA THR A 145 14.17 -0.42 -2.92
C THR A 145 13.76 -1.35 -4.07
N SER A 146 13.04 -0.85 -5.07
CA SER A 146 12.55 -1.63 -6.20
C SER A 146 13.45 -1.42 -7.42
#